data_AF-A0A414BQN6-F1
#
_entry.id   AF-A0A414BQN6-F1
#
_cell.length_a   1.000
_cell.length_b   1.000
_cell.length_c   1.000
_cell.angle_alpha   90.00
_cell.angle_beta   90.00
_cell.angle_gamma   90.00
#
_symmetry.space_group_name_H-M   'P 1'
#
loop_
_entity.id
_entity.type
_entity.pdbx_description
1 polymer ?
#
loop_
_entity_poly.entity_id
_entity_poly.type
_entity_poly.pdbx_seq_one_letter_code
_entity_poly.pdbx_strand_id
1 'polypeptide(L)'
;MATAAGMMQIATIKKQHQAEAAGYYEGGYTGGNRYRKEAGVVHEGEFVANHRAVNNSSIRPAFDLIDRAQRANTVGSLTADDISRALGAGASAAVVAPIVNVSNDNAEVRQSLDGVNSAVSRLNENIERGIKADVSIAGRDGIDRKLKEYHRMLSNK
;
A
#
# COMPACT_ATOMS: atom_id res chain seq x y z
N MET A 1 -1.24 80.28 25.28
CA MET A 1 -1.80 79.56 24.11
C MET A 1 -0.98 78.30 23.89
N ALA A 2 -1.26 77.23 24.64
CA ALA A 2 -0.73 75.89 24.40
C ALA A 2 -1.55 74.94 25.27
N THR A 3 -2.32 74.03 24.65
CA THR A 3 -2.84 72.75 25.17
C THR A 3 -4.20 72.41 24.52
N ALA A 4 -4.20 72.01 23.25
CA ALA A 4 -5.38 71.36 22.65
C ALA A 4 -5.05 70.42 21.47
N ALA A 5 -3.79 69.99 21.31
CA ALA A 5 -3.38 69.10 20.22
C ALA A 5 -3.12 67.64 20.66
N GLY A 6 -3.04 67.36 21.96
CA GLY A 6 -2.64 66.04 22.48
C GLY A 6 -3.76 65.00 22.65
N MET A 7 -5.03 65.42 22.69
CA MET A 7 -6.14 64.50 23.01
C MET A 7 -6.85 63.91 21.79
N MET A 8 -6.69 64.50 20.60
CA MET A 8 -7.35 64.03 19.37
C MET A 8 -6.62 62.89 18.67
N GLN A 9 -5.35 62.62 19.01
CA GLN A 9 -4.58 61.53 18.40
C GLN A 9 -4.84 60.18 19.10
N ILE A 10 -5.18 60.18 20.39
CA ILE A 10 -5.40 58.94 21.15
C ILE A 10 -6.71 58.25 20.71
N ALA A 11 -7.75 59.03 20.35
CA ALA A 11 -9.02 58.50 19.89
C ALA A 11 -8.92 57.89 18.47
N THR A 12 -8.11 58.46 17.58
CA THR A 12 -7.90 57.92 16.22
C THR A 12 -6.95 56.73 16.20
N ILE A 13 -5.92 56.70 17.06
CA ILE A 13 -5.03 55.52 17.21
C ILE A 13 -5.80 54.32 17.75
N LYS A 14 -6.72 54.51 18.71
CA LYS A 14 -7.57 53.41 19.19
C LYS A 14 -8.51 52.86 18.12
N LYS A 15 -9.00 53.71 17.20
CA LYS A 15 -9.96 53.31 16.17
C LYS A 15 -9.29 52.62 14.97
N GLN A 16 -8.05 52.97 14.64
CA GLN A 16 -7.25 52.22 13.66
C GLN A 16 -6.82 50.85 14.19
N HIS A 17 -6.54 50.71 15.48
CA HIS A 17 -6.25 49.40 16.10
C HIS A 17 -7.47 48.47 16.28
N GLN A 18 -8.69 49.03 16.32
CA GLN A 18 -9.91 48.23 16.41
C GLN A 18 -10.39 47.72 15.04
N ALA A 19 -9.93 48.32 13.94
CA ALA A 19 -10.17 47.81 12.59
C ALA A 19 -9.16 46.72 12.17
N GLU A 20 -7.97 46.67 12.78
CA GLU A 20 -7.05 45.52 12.66
C GLU A 20 -7.42 44.33 13.56
N ALA A 21 -8.42 44.48 14.43
CA ALA A 21 -8.96 43.38 15.24
C ALA A 21 -10.09 42.60 14.53
N ALA A 22 -10.52 43.05 13.34
CA ALA A 22 -11.51 42.34 12.51
C ALA A 22 -10.85 41.32 11.56
N GLY A 23 -9.58 40.97 11.78
CA GLY A 23 -8.81 40.06 10.92
C GLY A 23 -8.21 38.84 11.62
N TYR A 24 -8.37 38.70 12.94
CA TYR A 24 -7.85 37.56 13.69
C TYR A 24 -9.01 36.77 14.32
N TYR A 25 -9.85 36.21 13.43
CA TYR A 25 -10.94 35.28 13.77
C TYR A 25 -10.44 33.83 13.77
N GLU A 26 -9.42 33.50 14.57
CA GLU A 26 -8.93 32.12 14.62
C GLU A 26 -8.62 31.69 16.06
N GLY A 27 -9.59 31.04 16.70
CA GLY A 27 -9.45 30.34 17.97
C GLY A 27 -9.63 28.84 17.79
N GLY A 28 -8.54 28.11 17.57
CA GLY A 28 -8.52 26.64 17.43
C GLY A 28 -7.68 25.96 18.52
N TYR A 29 -7.42 24.67 18.35
CA TYR A 29 -6.43 23.94 19.17
C TYR A 29 -5.11 24.72 19.22
N THR A 30 -4.77 25.26 20.39
CA THR A 30 -3.56 26.05 20.58
C THR A 30 -2.45 25.16 21.16
N GLY A 31 -1.48 24.80 20.32
CA GLY A 31 -0.31 24.04 20.76
C GLY A 31 0.59 24.84 21.71
N GLY A 32 1.40 24.15 22.51
CA GLY A 32 2.45 24.76 23.34
C GLY A 32 2.58 24.17 24.74
N ASN A 33 3.68 24.50 25.44
CA ASN A 33 4.02 23.93 26.75
C ASN A 33 3.75 24.88 27.94
N ARG A 34 3.27 26.11 27.68
CA ARG A 34 3.06 27.16 28.69
C ARG A 34 1.58 27.27 29.07
N TYR A 35 1.17 26.48 30.06
CA TYR A 35 -0.23 26.32 30.49
C TYR A 35 -0.86 27.52 31.21
N ARG A 36 -0.09 28.54 31.61
CA ARG A 36 -0.61 29.77 32.24
C ARG A 36 -0.73 30.96 31.28
N LYS A 37 -0.40 30.76 30.00
CA LYS A 37 -0.45 31.82 29.00
C LYS A 37 -1.77 31.71 28.23
N GLU A 38 -2.50 32.81 28.12
CA GLU A 38 -3.64 32.91 27.21
C GLU A 38 -3.15 32.75 25.76
N ALA A 39 -3.71 31.79 25.04
CA ALA A 39 -3.23 31.39 23.71
C ALA A 39 -4.17 31.80 22.57
N GLY A 40 -5.36 32.32 22.89
CA GLY A 40 -6.34 32.81 21.92
C GLY A 40 -7.69 33.10 22.59
N VAL A 41 -8.54 33.86 21.89
CA VAL A 41 -9.96 34.06 22.22
C VAL A 41 -10.77 33.13 21.31
N VAL A 42 -11.74 32.42 21.87
CA VAL A 42 -12.62 31.50 21.13
C VAL A 42 -14.05 32.05 21.08
N HIS A 43 -14.77 31.71 20.03
CA HIS A 43 -16.18 32.07 19.85
C HIS A 43 -17.12 30.99 20.43
N GLU A 44 -18.37 31.39 20.68
CA GLU A 44 -19.42 30.45 21.04
C GLU A 44 -19.62 29.42 19.90
N GLY A 45 -19.60 28.14 20.26
CA GLY A 45 -19.72 27.02 19.31
C GLY A 45 -18.39 26.46 18.80
N GLU A 46 -17.25 27.09 19.09
CA GLU A 46 -15.93 26.54 18.78
C GLU A 46 -15.50 25.49 19.81
N PHE A 47 -14.82 24.44 19.32
CA PHE A 47 -14.34 23.36 20.17
C PHE A 47 -13.07 23.77 20.93
N VAL A 48 -13.10 23.69 22.26
CA VAL A 48 -11.96 24.02 23.14
C VAL A 48 -11.51 22.79 23.92
N ALA A 49 -10.24 22.40 23.74
CA ALA A 49 -9.61 21.32 24.51
C ALA A 49 -8.68 21.90 25.59
N ASN A 50 -8.76 21.36 26.81
CA ASN A 50 -7.87 21.76 27.90
C ASN A 50 -6.48 21.09 27.78
N HIS A 51 -5.50 21.61 28.52
CA HIS A 51 -4.12 21.08 28.49
C HIS A 51 -3.99 19.59 28.83
N ARG A 52 -4.91 19.02 29.64
CA ARG A 52 -4.90 17.58 29.96
C ARG A 52 -5.34 16.73 28.77
N ALA A 53 -6.36 17.19 28.05
CA ALA A 53 -6.83 16.55 26.83
C ALA A 53 -5.76 16.64 25.73
N VAL A 54 -5.17 17.83 25.53
CA VAL A 54 -4.09 18.07 24.55
C VAL A 54 -2.86 17.19 24.81
N ASN A 55 -2.50 16.97 26.08
CA ASN A 55 -1.35 16.13 26.45
C ASN A 55 -1.64 14.63 26.48
N ASN A 56 -2.89 14.21 26.26
CA ASN A 56 -3.24 12.80 26.24
C ASN A 56 -2.88 12.19 24.88
N SER A 57 -1.81 11.38 24.86
CA SER A 57 -1.30 10.71 23.66
C SER A 57 -2.33 9.83 22.95
N SER A 58 -3.31 9.29 23.67
CA SER A 58 -4.34 8.40 23.09
C SER A 58 -5.37 9.13 22.24
N ILE A 59 -5.59 10.43 22.47
CA ILE A 59 -6.59 11.23 21.74
C ILE A 59 -5.97 12.35 20.90
N ARG A 60 -4.68 12.63 21.10
CA ARG A 60 -3.91 13.62 20.33
C ARG A 60 -3.97 13.41 18.81
N PRO A 61 -3.94 12.19 18.26
CA PRO A 61 -4.09 11.98 16.81
C PRO A 61 -5.40 12.52 16.24
N ALA A 62 -6.49 12.53 17.01
CA ALA A 62 -7.76 13.10 16.58
C ALA A 62 -7.72 14.64 16.53
N PHE A 63 -7.03 15.28 17.49
CA PHE A 63 -6.81 16.73 17.43
C PHE A 63 -5.95 17.12 16.24
N ASP A 64 -4.88 16.37 15.96
CA ASP A 64 -4.00 16.61 14.81
C ASP A 64 -4.73 16.41 13.46
N LEU A 65 -5.69 15.48 13.40
CA LEU A 65 -6.55 15.28 12.23
C LEU A 65 -7.44 16.51 11.98
N ILE A 66 -8.10 17.00 13.03
CA ILE A 66 -9.01 18.16 12.94
C ILE A 66 -8.22 19.42 12.58
N ASP A 67 -7.06 19.66 13.18
CA ASP A 67 -6.18 20.80 12.85
C ASP A 67 -5.75 20.77 11.37
N ARG A 68 -5.34 19.59 10.86
CA ARG A 68 -5.00 19.44 9.43
C ARG A 68 -6.19 19.72 8.52
N ALA A 69 -7.39 19.24 8.88
CA ALA A 69 -8.59 19.49 8.10
C ALA A 69 -9.03 20.97 8.16
N GLN A 70 -8.79 21.67 9.27
CA GLN A 70 -9.03 23.11 9.39
C GLN A 70 -8.11 23.88 8.43
N ARG A 71 -6.80 23.62 8.47
CA ARG A 71 -5.82 24.23 7.55
C ARG A 71 -6.13 23.96 6.07
N ALA A 72 -6.74 22.81 5.79
CA ALA A 72 -7.13 22.40 4.44
C ALA A 72 -8.55 22.83 4.04
N ASN A 73 -9.31 23.49 4.93
CA ASN A 73 -10.73 23.82 4.73
C ASN A 73 -11.64 22.61 4.44
N THR A 74 -11.31 21.43 4.97
CA THR A 74 -12.02 20.16 4.73
C THR A 74 -12.71 19.58 5.96
N VAL A 75 -12.83 20.33 7.06
CA VAL A 75 -13.46 19.88 8.32
C VAL A 75 -14.84 19.27 8.09
N GLY A 76 -15.65 19.88 7.21
CA GLY A 76 -17.01 19.40 6.91
C GLY A 76 -17.07 18.04 6.19
N SER A 77 -15.94 17.54 5.69
CA SER A 77 -15.83 16.23 5.05
C SER A 77 -15.30 15.13 5.98
N LEU A 78 -14.88 15.48 7.21
CA LEU A 78 -14.39 14.50 8.17
C LEU A 78 -15.51 13.55 8.58
N THR A 79 -15.23 12.25 8.52
CA THR A 79 -16.15 11.20 8.94
C THR A 79 -15.74 10.58 10.28
N ALA A 80 -16.67 9.85 10.91
CA ALA A 80 -16.37 9.08 12.12
C ALA A 80 -15.28 8.02 11.89
N ASP A 81 -15.19 7.50 10.67
CA ASP A 81 -14.16 6.53 10.29
C ASP A 81 -12.77 7.17 10.22
N ASP A 82 -12.68 8.43 9.76
CA ASP A 82 -11.42 9.18 9.76
C ASP A 82 -10.89 9.38 11.17
N ILE A 83 -11.78 9.72 12.11
CA ILE A 83 -11.45 9.88 13.53
C ILE A 83 -11.01 8.54 14.13
N SER A 84 -11.76 7.47 13.86
CA SER A 84 -11.47 6.12 14.34
C SER A 84 -10.12 5.61 13.83
N ARG A 85 -9.79 5.87 12.57
CA ARG A 85 -8.47 5.57 11.98
C ARG A 85 -7.36 6.39 12.64
N ALA A 86 -7.56 7.68 12.87
CA ALA A 86 -6.57 8.53 13.53
C ALA A 86 -6.28 8.04 14.95
N LEU A 87 -7.30 7.66 15.72
CA LEU A 87 -7.16 7.10 17.07
C LEU A 87 -6.51 5.70 17.05
N GLY A 88 -6.84 4.87 16.05
CA GLY A 88 -6.26 3.54 15.85
C GLY A 88 -4.82 3.56 15.31
N ALA A 89 -4.36 4.66 14.71
CA ALA A 89 -3.00 4.78 14.16
C ALA A 89 -1.91 4.75 15.24
N GLY A 90 -2.23 5.10 16.50
CA GLY A 90 -1.31 5.03 17.63
C GLY A 90 -1.32 3.68 18.37
N ALA A 91 -2.41 2.93 18.28
CA ALA A 91 -2.54 1.59 18.85
C ALA A 91 -2.38 0.59 17.72
N SER A 92 -1.13 0.35 17.30
CA SER A 92 -0.71 -0.67 16.33
C SER A 92 -1.86 -1.05 15.41
N ALA A 93 -2.18 -0.17 14.44
CA ALA A 93 -3.16 -0.47 13.42
C ALA A 93 -2.86 -1.89 12.96
N ALA A 94 -3.69 -2.83 13.43
CA ALA A 94 -3.50 -4.22 13.10
C ALA A 94 -3.64 -4.18 11.59
N VAL A 95 -2.52 -4.38 10.90
CA VAL A 95 -2.51 -4.51 9.47
C VAL A 95 -3.38 -5.73 9.27
N VAL A 96 -4.67 -5.50 9.01
CA VAL A 96 -5.54 -6.50 8.45
C VAL A 96 -4.98 -6.65 7.05
N ALA A 97 -3.95 -7.48 6.94
CA ALA A 97 -3.49 -7.97 5.66
C ALA A 97 -4.76 -8.54 5.01
N PRO A 98 -5.10 -8.14 3.77
CA PRO A 98 -6.15 -8.79 3.04
C PRO A 98 -5.88 -10.29 3.13
N ILE A 99 -6.84 -11.06 3.65
CA ILE A 99 -6.75 -12.52 3.57
C ILE A 99 -6.94 -12.83 2.09
N VAL A 100 -5.83 -12.90 1.36
CA VAL A 100 -5.82 -13.39 -0.01
C VAL A 100 -6.02 -14.89 0.11
N ASN A 101 -7.27 -15.32 -0.04
CA ASN A 101 -7.59 -16.74 -0.08
C ASN A 101 -7.08 -17.29 -1.42
N VAL A 102 -5.81 -17.68 -1.46
CA VAL A 102 -5.19 -18.28 -2.64
C VAL A 102 -5.79 -19.68 -2.82
N SER A 103 -6.85 -19.78 -3.63
CA SER A 103 -7.29 -21.06 -4.15
C SER A 103 -6.33 -21.46 -5.26
N ASN A 104 -5.34 -22.30 -4.94
CA ASN A 104 -4.49 -22.90 -5.95
C ASN A 104 -5.32 -23.93 -6.74
N ASP A 105 -5.87 -23.49 -7.88
CA ASP A 105 -6.46 -24.37 -8.88
C ASP A 105 -5.35 -25.20 -9.54
N ASN A 106 -4.96 -26.29 -8.88
CA ASN A 106 -3.96 -27.22 -9.37
C ASN A 106 -4.50 -28.16 -10.48
N ALA A 107 -5.64 -27.83 -11.09
CA ALA A 107 -6.26 -28.64 -12.14
C ALA A 107 -5.33 -28.83 -13.35
N GLU A 108 -4.65 -27.76 -13.77
CA GLU A 108 -3.69 -27.78 -14.88
C GLU A 108 -2.45 -28.63 -14.56
N VAL A 109 -1.96 -28.57 -13.32
CA VAL A 109 -0.84 -29.40 -12.85
C VAL A 109 -1.23 -30.87 -12.82
N ARG A 110 -2.43 -31.20 -12.33
CA ARG A 110 -2.96 -32.58 -12.31
C ARG A 110 -3.12 -33.14 -13.73
N GLN A 111 -3.69 -32.35 -14.63
CA GLN A 111 -3.83 -32.72 -16.04
C GLN A 111 -2.46 -32.97 -16.71
N SER A 112 -1.47 -32.13 -16.40
CA SER A 112 -0.11 -32.31 -16.91
C SER A 112 0.54 -33.60 -16.39
N LEU A 113 0.37 -33.91 -15.10
CA LEU A 113 0.88 -35.14 -14.49
C LEU A 113 0.21 -36.39 -15.08
N ASP A 114 -1.09 -36.35 -15.34
CA ASP A 114 -1.82 -37.45 -16.00
C ASP A 114 -1.35 -37.65 -17.45
N GLY A 115 -1.07 -36.55 -18.16
CA GLY A 115 -0.50 -36.58 -19.50
C GLY A 115 0.90 -37.20 -19.54
N VAL A 116 1.77 -36.81 -18.60
CA VAL A 116 3.13 -37.37 -18.47
C VAL A 116 3.08 -38.86 -18.13
N ASN A 117 2.27 -39.27 -17.14
CA ASN A 117 2.13 -40.68 -16.77
C ASN A 117 1.63 -41.53 -17.95
N SER A 118 0.66 -41.01 -18.72
CA SER A 118 0.15 -41.69 -19.91
C SER A 118 1.23 -41.85 -20.99
N ALA A 119 2.07 -40.83 -21.22
CA ALA A 119 3.17 -40.89 -22.17
C ALA A 119 4.25 -41.90 -21.74
N VAL A 120 4.60 -41.92 -20.46
CA VAL A 120 5.54 -42.89 -19.88
C VAL A 120 5.02 -44.32 -20.02
N SER A 121 3.73 -44.55 -19.72
CA SER A 121 3.11 -45.88 -19.89
C SER A 121 3.20 -46.36 -21.34
N ARG A 122 2.84 -45.52 -22.31
CA ARG A 122 2.93 -45.86 -23.74
C ARG A 122 4.37 -46.11 -24.20
N LEU A 123 5.32 -45.32 -23.70
CA LEU A 123 6.73 -45.52 -24.00
C LEU A 123 7.21 -46.87 -23.45
N ASN A 124 6.87 -47.19 -22.20
CA ASN A 124 7.24 -48.45 -21.58
C ASN A 124 6.64 -49.65 -22.34
N GLU A 125 5.36 -49.57 -22.72
CA GLU A 125 4.73 -50.60 -23.55
C GLU A 125 5.43 -50.80 -24.90
N ASN A 126 5.88 -49.72 -25.55
CA ASN A 126 6.61 -49.80 -26.82
C ASN A 126 8.01 -50.41 -26.64
N ILE A 127 8.66 -50.15 -25.51
CA ILE A 127 9.95 -50.76 -25.17
C ILE A 127 9.75 -52.27 -24.89
N GLU A 128 8.73 -52.64 -24.10
CA GLU A 128 8.41 -54.03 -23.77
C GLU A 128 8.01 -54.86 -25.01
N ARG A 129 7.27 -54.27 -25.93
CA ARG A 129 6.88 -54.93 -27.20
C ARG A 129 8.05 -55.10 -28.18
N GLY A 130 9.16 -54.43 -27.94
CA GLY A 130 10.32 -54.41 -28.82
C GLY A 130 10.14 -53.44 -30.01
N ILE A 131 11.19 -52.68 -30.30
CA ILE A 131 11.21 -51.74 -31.43
C ILE A 131 11.51 -52.51 -32.71
N LYS A 132 10.49 -52.69 -33.55
CA LYS A 132 10.66 -53.27 -34.89
C LYS A 132 11.28 -52.23 -35.82
N ALA A 133 12.37 -52.61 -36.48
CA ALA A 133 12.99 -51.83 -37.53
C ALA A 133 12.86 -52.59 -38.85
N ASP A 134 12.15 -52.01 -39.81
CA ASP A 134 12.10 -52.53 -41.17
C ASP A 134 13.31 -52.01 -41.95
N VAL A 135 14.17 -52.92 -42.40
CA VAL A 135 15.36 -52.59 -43.19
C VAL A 135 15.23 -53.17 -44.59
N SER A 136 15.68 -52.42 -45.60
CA SER A 136 15.73 -52.93 -46.96
C SER A 136 16.78 -54.04 -47.07
N ILE A 137 16.40 -55.17 -47.68
CA ILE A 137 17.32 -56.31 -47.87
C ILE A 137 18.41 -55.91 -48.88
N ALA A 138 18.00 -55.27 -49.97
CA ALA A 138 18.85 -54.86 -51.09
C ALA A 138 18.76 -53.35 -51.33
N GLY A 139 19.75 -52.81 -52.06
CA GLY A 139 19.85 -51.38 -52.35
C GLY A 139 21.10 -50.75 -51.74
N ARG A 140 21.26 -49.43 -51.93
CA ARG A 140 22.47 -48.70 -51.49
C ARG A 140 22.68 -48.80 -49.97
N ASP A 141 21.60 -48.73 -49.21
CA ASP A 141 21.57 -48.83 -47.74
C ASP A 141 21.06 -50.20 -47.27
N GLY A 142 21.06 -51.21 -48.15
CA GLY A 142 20.54 -52.54 -47.85
C GLY A 142 21.47 -53.34 -46.92
N ILE A 143 20.87 -54.21 -46.10
CA ILE A 143 21.59 -54.98 -45.07
C ILE A 143 22.62 -55.95 -45.66
N ASP A 144 22.36 -56.51 -46.85
CA ASP A 144 23.28 -57.43 -47.54
C ASP A 144 24.64 -56.79 -47.82
N ARG A 145 24.64 -55.53 -48.28
CA ARG A 145 25.88 -54.80 -48.56
C ARG A 145 26.66 -54.49 -47.28
N LYS A 146 25.96 -54.04 -46.24
CA LYS A 146 26.56 -53.73 -44.93
C LYS A 146 27.16 -54.97 -44.26
N LEU A 147 26.50 -56.12 -44.37
CA LEU A 147 27.02 -57.40 -43.90
C LEU A 147 28.28 -57.82 -44.67
N LYS A 148 28.30 -57.67 -45.99
CA LYS A 148 29.50 -57.97 -46.81
C LYS A 148 30.68 -57.07 -46.46
N GLU A 149 30.44 -55.77 -46.25
CA GLU A 149 31.46 -54.83 -45.79
C GLU A 149 32.00 -55.22 -44.41
N TYR A 150 31.12 -55.57 -43.46
CA TYR A 150 31.49 -56.04 -42.13
C TYR A 150 32.39 -57.29 -42.15
N HIS A 151 32.01 -58.32 -42.93
CA HIS A 151 32.82 -59.55 -43.04
C HIS A 151 34.19 -59.28 -43.68
N ARG A 152 34.26 -58.36 -44.65
CA ARG A 152 35.53 -57.95 -45.25
C ARG A 152 36.44 -57.26 -44.22
N MET A 153 35.89 -56.42 -43.36
CA MET A 153 36.65 -55.78 -42.28
C MET A 153 37.16 -56.79 -41.26
N LEU A 154 36.37 -57.81 -40.92
CA LEU A 154 36.78 -58.92 -40.05
C LEU A 154 37.87 -59.79 -40.67
N SER A 155 37.76 -60.08 -41.97
CA SER A 155 38.74 -60.89 -42.70
C SER A 155 40.06 -60.17 -42.98
N ASN A 156 40.06 -58.83 -42.93
CA ASN A 156 41.25 -58.00 -43.12
C ASN A 156 41.93 -57.63 -41.79
N LYS A 157 41.56 -58.28 -40.69
CA LYS A 157 42.08 -58.09 -39.35
C LYS A 157 42.98 -59.26 -38.97
#